data_AF-A0AAD7U938-F1
#
_entry.id   AF-A0AAD7U938-F1
#
_cell.length_a   1.000
_cell.length_b   1.000
_cell.length_c   1.000
_cell.angle_alpha   90.00
_cell.angle_beta   90.00
_cell.angle_gamma   90.00
#
_symmetry.space_group_name_H-M   'P 1'
#
loop_
_entity.id
_entity.type
_entity.pdbx_description
1 polymer ?
#
loop_
_entity_poly.entity_id
_entity_poly.type
_entity_poly.pdbx_seq_one_letter_code
_entity_poly.pdbx_strand_id
1 'polypeptide(L)'
;MVLRAIITSQQQQRRHGVEDEEEEEEGEEEDLERGGGDRKKARRRARPWWMLVVAGLFFGGSAITSRAEAPPSSYQKPVVAFNATGVENLVMVAGHAVTITESLNGVDRNDRHWYLLDYQRGKDLPGEFVAHVRKGVEMAHEDERALLVFSGGQTRSDAGPRSEAQSYYFIAEHFGWWGHPDVAARTATEEFARDSFENVLFSLCRFAEIANDTYPRRVAVVSFDFKRRRFADVHAKALRLPNFRYVPMNPHETNPESRFDRREAEDGERRTLRTFLRDPFGCGRVLARKRQSRDPFRRSVPYGPRCPAMAPLLTHCGPTASFNHTLPWDNTS
;
A
#
# COMPACT_ATOMS: atom_id res chain seq x y z
N MET A 1 39.11 -42.21 14.80
CA MET A 1 38.34 -41.69 15.96
C MET A 1 37.79 -40.27 15.75
N VAL A 2 38.45 -39.39 14.99
CA VAL A 2 38.04 -37.98 14.81
C VAL A 2 36.76 -37.78 13.97
N LEU A 3 36.52 -38.61 12.94
CA LEU A 3 35.37 -38.43 12.04
C LEU A 3 34.01 -38.75 12.68
N ARG A 4 33.96 -39.67 13.67
CA ARG A 4 32.72 -39.98 14.40
C ARG A 4 32.29 -38.85 15.34
N ALA A 5 33.23 -38.11 15.92
CA ALA A 5 32.93 -37.00 16.83
C ALA A 5 32.29 -35.79 16.10
N ILE A 6 32.70 -35.54 14.85
CA ILE A 6 32.17 -34.44 14.04
C ILE A 6 30.72 -34.72 13.61
N ILE A 7 30.40 -35.97 13.26
CA ILE A 7 29.04 -36.36 12.85
C ILE A 7 28.06 -36.26 14.02
N THR A 8 28.46 -36.68 15.23
CA THR A 8 27.62 -36.58 16.43
C THR A 8 27.38 -35.12 16.83
N SER A 9 28.40 -34.26 16.73
CA SER A 9 28.27 -32.81 16.99
C SER A 9 27.31 -32.13 16.01
N GLN A 10 27.37 -32.48 14.71
CA GLN A 10 26.47 -31.95 13.68
C GLN A 10 25.02 -32.43 13.86
N GLN A 11 24.80 -33.67 14.30
CA GLN A 11 23.45 -34.18 14.58
C GLN A 11 22.84 -33.57 15.84
N GLN A 12 23.66 -33.28 16.86
CA GLN A 12 23.19 -32.68 18.10
C GLN A 12 22.87 -31.19 17.93
N GLN A 13 23.63 -30.46 17.12
CA GLN A 13 23.29 -29.08 16.72
C GLN A 13 22.03 -29.00 15.85
N ARG A 14 21.78 -29.99 14.99
CA ARG A 14 20.53 -30.05 14.20
C ARG A 14 19.31 -30.41 15.04
N ARG A 15 19.46 -31.17 16.13
CA ARG A 15 18.35 -31.47 17.04
C ARG A 15 17.98 -30.26 17.90
N HIS A 16 18.97 -29.58 18.48
CA HIS A 16 18.69 -28.34 19.22
C HIS A 16 18.11 -27.24 18.33
N GLY A 17 18.58 -27.09 17.09
CA GLY A 17 18.00 -26.11 16.16
C GLY A 17 16.56 -26.42 15.70
N VAL A 18 16.08 -27.66 15.85
CA VAL A 18 14.69 -28.04 15.55
C VAL A 18 13.80 -27.86 16.79
N GLU A 19 14.31 -28.18 17.98
CA GLU A 19 13.62 -27.93 19.26
C GLU A 19 13.42 -26.42 19.50
N ASP A 20 14.42 -25.59 19.18
CA ASP A 20 14.31 -24.12 19.26
C ASP A 20 13.30 -23.54 18.23
N GLU A 21 13.13 -24.19 17.07
CA GLU A 21 12.16 -23.79 16.03
C GLU A 21 10.71 -24.20 16.39
N GLU A 22 10.53 -25.34 17.07
CA GLU A 22 9.22 -25.79 17.57
C GLU A 22 8.75 -24.95 18.78
N GLU A 23 9.66 -24.56 19.69
CA GLU A 23 9.34 -23.68 20.82
C GLU A 23 9.03 -22.23 20.37
N GLU A 24 9.68 -21.71 19.31
CA GLU A 24 9.30 -20.41 18.70
C GLU A 24 7.94 -20.47 17.99
N GLU A 25 7.57 -21.58 17.32
CA GLU A 25 6.26 -21.74 16.69
C GLU A 25 5.11 -21.87 17.74
N GLU A 26 5.33 -22.57 18.85
CA GLU A 26 4.33 -22.67 19.95
C GLU A 26 4.14 -21.33 20.68
N GLY A 27 5.21 -20.56 20.87
CA GLY A 27 5.12 -19.21 21.47
C GLY A 27 4.36 -18.20 20.62
N GLU A 28 4.44 -18.30 19.28
CA GLU A 28 3.66 -17.46 18.36
C GLU A 28 2.17 -17.88 18.27
N GLU A 29 1.84 -19.15 18.51
CA GLU A 29 0.44 -19.63 18.60
C GLU A 29 -0.26 -19.15 19.89
N GLU A 30 0.43 -19.15 21.05
CA GLU A 30 -0.15 -18.65 22.31
C GLU A 30 -0.42 -17.14 22.30
N ASP A 31 0.42 -16.34 21.63
CA ASP A 31 0.23 -14.88 21.51
C ASP A 31 -0.90 -14.49 20.55
N LEU A 32 -1.23 -15.35 19.57
CA LEU A 32 -2.40 -15.18 18.70
C LEU A 32 -3.71 -15.57 19.38
N GLU A 33 -3.70 -16.52 20.32
CA GLU A 33 -4.90 -16.93 21.06
C GLU A 33 -5.25 -15.99 22.24
N ARG A 34 -4.28 -15.28 22.83
CA ARG A 34 -4.51 -14.32 23.93
C ARG A 34 -5.12 -12.97 23.52
N GLY A 35 -5.24 -12.68 22.23
CA GLY A 35 -5.83 -11.43 21.72
C GLY A 35 -7.36 -11.35 21.76
N GLY A 36 -8.05 -12.42 22.18
CA GLY A 36 -9.50 -12.55 22.05
C GLY A 36 -10.25 -12.73 23.37
N GLY A 37 -10.43 -11.67 24.17
CA GLY A 37 -11.52 -11.65 25.14
C GLY A 37 -11.34 -10.74 26.35
N ASP A 38 -12.06 -9.62 26.41
CA ASP A 38 -13.10 -9.37 27.43
C ASP A 38 -13.85 -8.06 27.10
N ARG A 39 -15.11 -8.14 26.63
CA ARG A 39 -16.06 -7.00 26.66
C ARG A 39 -17.31 -7.44 27.42
N LYS A 40 -17.24 -7.34 28.74
CA LYS A 40 -18.42 -7.45 29.60
C LYS A 40 -19.21 -6.13 29.60
N LYS A 41 -20.47 -6.28 29.18
CA LYS A 41 -21.55 -5.30 29.23
C LYS A 41 -21.78 -4.80 30.66
N ALA A 42 -21.69 -3.50 30.90
CA ALA A 42 -22.31 -2.85 32.04
C ALA A 42 -23.54 -2.07 31.59
N ARG A 43 -24.69 -2.74 31.70
CA ARG A 43 -26.04 -2.20 31.54
C ARG A 43 -26.34 -1.35 32.78
N ARG A 44 -26.45 -0.02 32.65
CA ARG A 44 -27.02 0.83 33.70
C ARG A 44 -28.36 1.40 33.26
N ARG A 45 -29.34 1.21 34.15
CA ARG A 45 -30.78 1.45 33.99
C ARG A 45 -31.09 2.93 33.79
N ALA A 46 -31.92 3.23 32.80
CA ALA A 46 -32.68 4.45 32.72
C ALA A 46 -33.83 4.45 33.73
N ARG A 47 -34.14 5.61 34.33
CA ARG A 47 -35.53 6.02 34.65
C ARG A 47 -35.69 7.52 34.33
N PRO A 48 -36.87 7.93 33.81
CA PRO A 48 -37.08 9.24 33.20
C PRO A 48 -37.71 10.22 34.18
N TRP A 49 -37.50 11.52 34.01
CA TRP A 49 -38.37 12.57 34.56
C TRP A 49 -38.54 13.66 33.50
N TRP A 50 -39.78 13.86 33.09
CA TRP A 50 -40.27 14.95 32.27
C TRP A 50 -40.60 16.15 33.18
N MET A 51 -40.27 17.35 32.71
CA MET A 51 -41.07 18.61 32.66
C MET A 51 -40.22 19.87 32.91
N LEU A 52 -40.11 20.65 31.83
CA LEU A 52 -40.32 22.10 31.70
C LEU A 52 -39.62 23.05 32.69
N VAL A 53 -38.83 23.99 32.17
CA VAL A 53 -39.24 25.41 31.98
C VAL A 53 -38.34 26.07 30.91
N VAL A 54 -38.98 26.77 29.98
CA VAL A 54 -38.40 27.72 29.01
C VAL A 54 -38.44 29.12 29.61
N ALA A 55 -37.30 29.81 29.66
CA ALA A 55 -37.11 31.27 29.60
C ALA A 55 -35.59 31.48 29.45
N GLY A 56 -35.04 32.06 28.40
CA GLY A 56 -35.42 33.30 27.74
C GLY A 56 -34.43 34.39 28.13
N LEU A 57 -33.21 34.36 27.59
CA LEU A 57 -32.26 35.49 27.64
C LEU A 57 -31.44 35.51 26.34
N PHE A 58 -31.84 36.41 25.44
CA PHE A 58 -31.05 36.89 24.32
C PHE A 58 -29.94 37.80 24.87
N PHE A 59 -28.68 37.44 24.68
CA PHE A 59 -27.58 38.41 24.62
C PHE A 59 -26.68 38.08 23.44
N GLY A 60 -26.55 39.07 22.56
CA GLY A 60 -25.86 38.99 21.29
C GLY A 60 -24.39 38.62 21.42
N GLY A 61 -23.99 37.61 20.66
CA GLY A 61 -22.61 37.39 20.25
C GLY A 61 -22.60 37.36 18.73
N SER A 62 -21.86 38.29 18.13
CA SER A 62 -21.71 38.44 16.68
C SER A 62 -21.32 37.12 16.03
N ALA A 63 -22.18 36.61 15.16
CA ALA A 63 -21.84 35.52 14.25
C ALA A 63 -20.75 36.02 13.30
N ILE A 64 -19.53 35.50 13.47
CA ILE A 64 -18.51 35.59 12.42
C ILE A 64 -18.98 34.65 11.32
N THR A 65 -19.78 35.18 10.40
CA THR A 65 -20.13 34.50 9.16
C THR A 65 -18.89 34.54 8.27
N SER A 66 -17.99 33.58 8.45
CA SER A 66 -17.05 33.22 7.39
C SER A 66 -17.87 32.68 6.23
N ARG A 67 -18.24 33.57 5.31
CA ARG A 67 -18.87 33.24 4.04
C ARG A 67 -17.83 32.45 3.26
N ALA A 68 -17.89 31.12 3.32
CA ALA A 68 -17.18 30.29 2.37
C ALA A 68 -17.67 30.73 0.99
N GLU A 69 -16.79 31.38 0.22
CA GLU A 69 -17.09 31.75 -1.15
C GLU A 69 -17.45 30.45 -1.89
N ALA A 70 -18.68 30.39 -2.40
CA ALA A 70 -19.06 29.29 -3.28
C ALA A 70 -18.09 29.29 -4.47
N PRO A 71 -17.55 28.12 -4.88
CA PRO A 71 -16.70 28.07 -6.04
C PRO A 71 -17.44 28.69 -7.24
N PRO A 72 -16.75 29.47 -8.10
CA PRO A 72 -17.39 30.10 -9.24
C PRO A 72 -18.15 29.06 -10.07
N SER A 73 -19.38 29.43 -10.47
CA SER A 73 -20.39 28.63 -11.17
C SER A 73 -19.96 27.99 -12.50
N SER A 74 -18.67 28.01 -12.85
CA SER A 74 -18.13 27.58 -14.15
C SER A 74 -16.85 26.77 -14.06
N TYR A 75 -16.49 26.18 -12.91
CA TYR A 75 -15.40 25.19 -12.89
C TYR A 75 -15.86 23.90 -13.60
N GLN A 76 -15.81 23.92 -14.94
CA GLN A 76 -15.88 22.72 -15.74
C GLN A 76 -14.50 22.07 -15.66
N LYS A 77 -14.39 21.01 -14.86
CA LYS A 77 -13.20 20.14 -14.88
C LYS A 77 -13.00 19.70 -16.34
N PRO A 78 -11.82 19.95 -16.95
CA PRO A 78 -11.58 19.51 -18.31
C PRO A 78 -11.80 18.00 -18.38
N VAL A 79 -12.62 17.56 -19.35
CA VAL A 79 -12.80 16.14 -19.62
C VAL A 79 -11.52 15.66 -20.28
N VAL A 80 -10.63 15.09 -19.48
CA VAL A 80 -9.41 14.46 -19.98
C VAL A 80 -9.77 13.05 -20.43
N ALA A 81 -9.80 12.82 -21.74
CA ALA A 81 -9.95 11.48 -22.28
C ALA A 81 -8.71 10.65 -21.92
N PHE A 82 -8.92 9.43 -21.43
CA PHE A 82 -7.81 8.51 -21.18
C PHE A 82 -7.10 8.19 -22.51
N ASN A 83 -5.79 8.38 -22.54
CA ASN A 83 -4.96 8.11 -23.72
C ASN A 83 -3.58 7.63 -23.28
N ALA A 84 -3.39 6.32 -23.26
CA ALA A 84 -2.11 5.69 -22.95
C ALA A 84 -1.36 5.23 -24.21
N THR A 85 -1.65 5.82 -25.38
CA THR A 85 -0.95 5.45 -26.62
C THR A 85 0.53 5.77 -26.49
N GLY A 86 1.40 4.82 -26.81
CA GLY A 86 2.86 5.02 -26.84
C GLY A 86 3.57 4.99 -25.48
N VAL A 87 2.85 4.69 -24.39
CA VAL A 87 3.48 4.45 -23.09
C VAL A 87 4.42 3.24 -23.16
N GLU A 88 5.60 3.39 -22.58
CA GLU A 88 6.63 2.35 -22.52
C GLU A 88 7.18 2.15 -21.11
N ASN A 89 6.96 3.10 -20.19
CA ASN A 89 7.54 3.08 -18.85
C ASN A 89 6.43 3.05 -17.80
N LEU A 90 6.68 2.39 -16.68
CA LEU A 90 5.78 2.38 -15.53
C LEU A 90 6.35 3.24 -14.41
N VAL A 91 5.57 4.21 -13.95
CA VAL A 91 5.76 4.87 -12.65
C VAL A 91 4.68 4.35 -11.72
N MET A 92 5.07 3.55 -10.74
CA MET A 92 4.17 2.97 -9.76
C MET A 92 4.33 3.69 -8.42
N VAL A 93 3.23 4.15 -7.83
CA VAL A 93 3.21 4.69 -6.46
C VAL A 93 2.53 3.68 -5.56
N ALA A 94 3.24 3.19 -4.54
CA ALA A 94 2.71 2.23 -3.60
C ALA A 94 1.79 2.92 -2.58
N GLY A 95 0.58 2.39 -2.42
CA GLY A 95 -0.36 2.77 -1.37
C GLY A 95 0.15 2.41 0.02
N HIS A 96 -0.16 3.27 0.99
CA HIS A 96 0.23 3.09 2.40
C HIS A 96 -0.91 3.36 3.41
N ALA A 97 -1.96 4.04 2.98
CA ALA A 97 -3.17 4.34 3.75
C ALA A 97 -4.32 4.71 2.81
N VAL A 98 -5.54 4.73 3.34
CA VAL A 98 -6.75 5.15 2.60
C VAL A 98 -7.33 6.40 3.23
N THR A 99 -7.91 7.28 2.41
CA THR A 99 -8.63 8.46 2.92
C THR A 99 -10.04 8.06 3.38
N ILE A 100 -10.45 8.53 4.56
CA ILE A 100 -11.77 8.30 5.18
C ILE A 100 -12.47 9.62 5.50
N THR A 101 -12.61 10.47 4.48
CA THR A 101 -13.18 11.80 4.63
C THR A 101 -14.11 12.13 3.46
N GLU A 102 -15.08 13.01 3.71
CA GLU A 102 -15.92 13.61 2.67
C GLU A 102 -15.23 14.81 2.00
N SER A 103 -14.28 15.44 2.68
CA SER A 103 -13.48 16.56 2.16
C SER A 103 -11.99 16.31 2.34
N LEU A 104 -11.22 16.51 1.27
CA LEU A 104 -9.76 16.36 1.28
C LEU A 104 -9.02 17.62 1.77
N ASN A 105 -9.74 18.67 2.16
CA ASN A 105 -9.12 19.89 2.71
C ASN A 105 -8.27 19.57 3.94
N GLY A 106 -6.95 19.76 3.85
CA GLY A 106 -6.00 19.44 4.93
C GLY A 106 -5.65 17.96 5.04
N VAL A 107 -5.87 17.15 3.99
CA VAL A 107 -5.46 15.75 3.90
C VAL A 107 -3.95 15.56 4.02
N ASP A 108 -3.15 16.58 3.76
CA ASP A 108 -1.69 16.61 3.92
C ASP A 108 -1.24 16.81 5.39
N ARG A 109 -2.15 17.14 6.31
CA ARG A 109 -1.79 17.53 7.68
C ARG A 109 -2.53 16.76 8.76
N ASN A 110 -3.73 16.26 8.45
CA ASN A 110 -4.63 15.78 9.48
C ASN A 110 -4.89 14.28 9.37
N ASP A 111 -4.43 13.55 10.38
CA ASP A 111 -4.67 12.12 10.57
C ASP A 111 -6.14 11.73 10.47
N ARG A 112 -7.08 12.61 10.87
CA ARG A 112 -8.52 12.30 10.84
C ARG A 112 -9.05 12.02 9.44
N HIS A 113 -8.36 12.48 8.40
CA HIS A 113 -8.74 12.22 7.00
C HIS A 113 -8.26 10.87 6.50
N TRP A 114 -7.47 10.14 7.29
CA TRP A 114 -6.84 8.90 6.91
C TRP A 114 -7.22 7.77 7.86
N TYR A 115 -7.42 6.58 7.30
CA TYR A 115 -7.43 5.38 8.10
C TYR A 115 -5.98 4.99 8.40
N LEU A 116 -5.54 5.30 9.61
CA LEU A 116 -4.18 5.03 10.08
C LEU A 116 -4.18 3.87 11.08
N LEU A 117 -3.17 3.02 10.98
CA LEU A 117 -2.84 2.06 12.01
C LEU A 117 -2.24 2.77 13.21
N ASP A 118 -2.21 2.13 14.37
CA ASP A 118 -1.77 2.78 15.61
C ASP A 118 -0.33 3.30 15.52
N TYR A 119 0.56 2.52 14.90
CA TYR A 119 1.93 2.94 14.64
C TYR A 119 2.07 4.07 13.61
N GLN A 120 1.00 4.46 12.91
CA GLN A 120 0.99 5.54 11.93
C GLN A 120 0.42 6.85 12.51
N ARG A 121 -0.41 6.78 13.56
CA ARG A 121 -1.09 7.94 14.14
C ARG A 121 -0.14 8.86 14.88
N GLY A 122 -0.34 10.17 14.73
CA GLY A 122 0.42 11.22 15.41
C GLY A 122 1.83 11.42 14.87
N LYS A 123 2.21 10.77 13.76
CA LYS A 123 3.59 10.73 13.23
C LYS A 123 3.81 11.55 11.94
N ASP A 124 2.91 12.50 11.66
CA ASP A 124 2.97 13.40 10.49
C ASP A 124 3.04 12.67 9.12
N LEU A 125 2.52 11.44 9.06
CA LEU A 125 2.44 10.63 7.85
C LEU A 125 1.47 11.13 6.76
N PRO A 126 0.36 11.86 7.05
CA PRO A 126 -0.52 12.40 6.01
C PRO A 126 0.24 13.19 4.93
N GLY A 127 1.17 14.06 5.34
CA GLY A 127 1.96 14.88 4.42
C GLY A 127 2.88 14.03 3.56
N GLU A 128 3.44 12.97 4.13
CA GLU A 128 4.30 12.05 3.40
C GLU A 128 3.52 11.22 2.37
N PHE A 129 2.31 10.74 2.69
CA PHE A 129 1.48 10.04 1.70
C PHE A 129 1.12 10.94 0.52
N VAL A 130 0.79 12.21 0.80
CA VAL A 130 0.55 13.22 -0.22
C VAL A 130 1.82 13.49 -1.05
N ALA A 131 3.01 13.52 -0.42
CA ALA A 131 4.29 13.67 -1.11
C ALA A 131 4.61 12.50 -2.05
N HIS A 132 4.23 11.26 -1.70
CA HIS A 132 4.37 10.10 -2.61
C HIS A 132 3.54 10.28 -3.88
N VAL A 133 2.28 10.74 -3.73
CA VAL A 133 1.39 11.02 -4.86
C VAL A 133 2.00 12.11 -5.74
N ARG A 134 2.45 13.21 -5.13
CA ARG A 134 3.11 14.32 -5.83
C ARG A 134 4.30 13.83 -6.65
N LYS A 135 5.18 13.04 -6.02
CA LYS A 135 6.40 12.54 -6.68
C LYS A 135 6.09 11.66 -7.88
N GLY A 136 5.07 10.81 -7.78
CA GLY A 136 4.60 9.99 -8.91
C GLY A 136 4.11 10.84 -10.08
N VAL A 137 3.32 11.89 -9.80
CA VAL A 137 2.84 12.83 -10.83
C VAL A 137 4.00 13.59 -11.49
N GLU A 138 4.93 14.13 -10.70
CA GLU A 138 6.12 14.82 -11.22
C GLU A 138 6.95 13.91 -12.14
N MET A 139 7.19 12.66 -11.74
CA MET A 139 7.92 11.71 -12.58
C MET A 139 7.19 11.35 -13.87
N ALA A 140 5.86 11.22 -13.84
CA ALA A 140 5.06 10.95 -15.03
C ALA A 140 4.91 12.18 -15.95
N HIS A 141 5.11 13.38 -15.40
CA HIS A 141 5.22 14.61 -16.17
C HIS A 141 6.58 14.71 -16.88
N GLU A 142 7.66 14.34 -16.20
CA GLU A 142 9.02 14.33 -16.76
C GLU A 142 9.23 13.25 -17.86
N ASP A 143 8.37 12.24 -17.90
CA ASP A 143 8.41 11.15 -18.88
C ASP A 143 7.04 11.01 -19.59
N GLU A 144 6.93 11.61 -20.78
CA GLU A 144 5.73 11.55 -21.63
C GLU A 144 5.34 10.11 -22.02
N ARG A 145 6.25 9.15 -21.86
CA ARG A 145 6.03 7.72 -22.12
C ARG A 145 5.72 6.91 -20.85
N ALA A 146 5.62 7.55 -19.69
CA ALA A 146 5.37 6.86 -18.43
C ALA A 146 3.87 6.77 -18.08
N LEU A 147 3.32 5.55 -18.01
CA LEU A 147 2.05 5.32 -17.36
C LEU A 147 2.21 5.45 -15.84
N LEU A 148 1.46 6.34 -15.20
CA LEU A 148 1.36 6.43 -13.75
C LEU A 148 0.32 5.44 -13.23
N VAL A 149 0.71 4.60 -12.28
CA VAL A 149 -0.21 3.67 -11.61
C VAL A 149 -0.13 3.90 -10.10
N PHE A 150 -1.24 4.35 -9.50
CA PHE A 150 -1.43 4.24 -8.06
C PHE A 150 -1.88 2.82 -7.74
N SER A 151 -1.16 2.12 -6.85
CA SER A 151 -1.44 0.70 -6.57
C SER A 151 -1.63 0.43 -5.09
N GLY A 152 -2.73 -0.25 -4.78
CA GLY A 152 -3.10 -0.71 -3.44
C GLY A 152 -4.61 -0.87 -3.30
N GLY A 153 -5.03 -2.02 -2.77
CA GLY A 153 -6.43 -2.42 -2.75
C GLY A 153 -7.22 -2.07 -1.49
N GLN A 154 -8.40 -2.69 -1.37
CA GLN A 154 -9.33 -2.49 -0.26
C GLN A 154 -8.99 -3.42 0.92
N THR A 155 -7.89 -3.12 1.63
CA THR A 155 -7.29 -4.07 2.58
C THR A 155 -7.82 -4.02 4.01
N ARG A 156 -8.76 -3.10 4.30
CA ARG A 156 -9.22 -2.79 5.67
C ARG A 156 -10.73 -2.75 5.75
N SER A 157 -11.33 -3.62 6.57
CA SER A 157 -12.78 -3.65 6.81
C SER A 157 -13.28 -2.32 7.36
N ASP A 158 -12.54 -1.77 8.32
CA ASP A 158 -12.96 -0.61 9.12
C ASP A 158 -12.86 0.70 8.35
N ALA A 159 -12.12 0.71 7.24
CA ALA A 159 -12.06 1.86 6.32
C ALA A 159 -13.20 1.85 5.28
N GLY A 160 -14.01 0.80 5.25
CA GLY A 160 -15.00 0.56 4.19
C GLY A 160 -14.36 0.15 2.85
N PRO A 161 -15.17 0.02 1.78
CA PRO A 161 -14.72 -0.48 0.48
C PRO A 161 -13.97 0.59 -0.32
N ARG A 162 -12.91 1.15 0.26
CA ARG A 162 -12.04 2.18 -0.32
C ARG A 162 -10.67 1.60 -0.58
N SER A 163 -10.13 1.82 -1.77
CA SER A 163 -8.78 1.37 -2.13
C SER A 163 -7.74 2.47 -1.87
N GLU A 164 -6.51 2.06 -1.58
CA GLU A 164 -5.38 2.99 -1.45
C GLU A 164 -5.14 3.71 -2.79
N ALA A 165 -5.24 2.98 -3.90
CA ALA A 165 -5.10 3.53 -5.25
C ALA A 165 -6.12 4.62 -5.58
N GLN A 166 -7.41 4.42 -5.29
CA GLN A 166 -8.42 5.46 -5.50
C GLN A 166 -8.19 6.67 -4.60
N SER A 167 -7.82 6.44 -3.33
CA SER A 167 -7.51 7.53 -2.40
C SER A 167 -6.40 8.43 -2.96
N TYR A 168 -5.35 7.82 -3.51
CA TYR A 168 -4.21 8.54 -4.08
C TYR A 168 -4.58 9.28 -5.38
N TYR A 169 -5.42 8.69 -6.23
CA TYR A 169 -5.97 9.37 -7.41
C TYR A 169 -6.77 10.63 -7.03
N PHE A 170 -7.64 10.52 -6.02
CA PHE A 170 -8.44 11.67 -5.56
C PHE A 170 -7.60 12.76 -4.89
N ILE A 171 -6.49 12.41 -4.25
CA ILE A 171 -5.53 13.39 -3.73
C ILE A 171 -4.90 14.20 -4.87
N ALA A 172 -4.43 13.55 -5.93
CA ALA A 172 -3.89 14.24 -7.09
C ALA A 172 -4.93 15.19 -7.73
N GLU A 173 -6.19 14.76 -7.75
CA GLU A 173 -7.30 15.60 -8.20
C GLU A 173 -7.54 16.81 -7.29
N HIS A 174 -7.59 16.58 -5.98
CA HIS A 174 -7.85 17.62 -4.98
C HIS A 174 -6.82 18.75 -5.04
N PHE A 175 -5.54 18.42 -5.16
CA PHE A 175 -4.48 19.42 -5.25
C PHE A 175 -4.31 20.02 -6.66
N GLY A 176 -5.15 19.65 -7.62
CA GLY A 176 -5.07 20.14 -8.99
C GLY A 176 -3.78 19.72 -9.70
N TRP A 177 -3.14 18.62 -9.28
CA TRP A 177 -1.90 18.14 -9.90
C TRP A 177 -2.12 17.54 -11.28
N TRP A 178 -3.38 17.38 -11.68
CA TRP A 178 -3.76 17.20 -13.08
C TRP A 178 -3.61 18.46 -13.94
N GLY A 179 -3.04 19.55 -13.41
CA GLY A 179 -2.57 20.74 -14.15
C GLY A 179 -1.61 20.43 -15.32
N HIS A 180 -1.27 19.15 -15.50
CA HIS A 180 -0.85 18.54 -16.76
C HIS A 180 -1.91 17.52 -17.23
N PRO A 181 -2.87 17.92 -18.09
CA PRO A 181 -3.91 17.03 -18.60
C PRO A 181 -3.35 15.73 -19.22
N ASP A 182 -2.17 15.80 -19.82
CA ASP A 182 -1.52 14.65 -20.46
C ASP A 182 -1.06 13.58 -19.45
N VAL A 183 -0.75 13.97 -18.21
CA VAL A 183 -0.43 13.02 -17.13
C VAL A 183 -1.71 12.38 -16.61
N ALA A 184 -2.78 13.17 -16.43
CA ALA A 184 -4.09 12.65 -16.05
C ALA A 184 -4.63 11.64 -17.07
N ALA A 185 -4.42 11.89 -18.36
CA ALA A 185 -4.79 10.98 -19.45
C ALA A 185 -4.06 9.63 -19.40
N ARG A 186 -2.89 9.59 -18.76
CA ARG A 186 -1.99 8.42 -18.65
C ARG A 186 -1.82 7.99 -17.19
N THR A 187 -2.85 8.19 -16.36
CA THR A 187 -2.86 7.70 -14.98
C THR A 187 -3.98 6.68 -14.78
N ALA A 188 -3.66 5.59 -14.09
CA ALA A 188 -4.60 4.54 -13.73
C ALA A 188 -4.49 4.13 -12.25
N THR A 189 -5.50 3.42 -11.78
CA THR A 189 -5.52 2.76 -10.48
C THR A 189 -5.37 1.25 -10.64
N GLU A 190 -4.62 0.64 -9.72
CA GLU A 190 -4.54 -0.80 -9.48
C GLU A 190 -5.10 -1.04 -8.07
N GLU A 191 -6.27 -1.66 -7.96
CA GLU A 191 -7.07 -1.66 -6.73
C GLU A 191 -7.19 -3.03 -6.04
N PHE A 192 -6.35 -3.98 -6.41
CA PHE A 192 -6.44 -5.36 -5.93
C PHE A 192 -5.24 -5.81 -5.13
N ALA A 193 -4.12 -5.10 -5.16
CA ALA A 193 -2.95 -5.49 -4.40
C ALA A 193 -3.18 -5.43 -2.88
N ARG A 194 -2.77 -6.49 -2.18
CA ARG A 194 -2.90 -6.65 -0.72
C ARG A 194 -1.57 -6.54 0.00
N ASP A 195 -0.46 -6.56 -0.73
CA ASP A 195 0.88 -6.34 -0.21
C ASP A 195 1.81 -5.68 -1.24
N SER A 196 3.07 -5.46 -0.84
CA SER A 196 4.03 -4.78 -1.71
C SER A 196 4.51 -5.60 -2.90
N PHE A 197 4.40 -6.92 -2.87
CA PHE A 197 4.73 -7.77 -4.03
C PHE A 197 3.60 -7.69 -5.05
N GLU A 198 2.36 -7.87 -4.61
CA GLU A 198 1.17 -7.72 -5.45
C GLU A 198 1.07 -6.32 -6.04
N ASN A 199 1.46 -5.28 -5.30
CA ASN A 199 1.54 -3.92 -5.80
C ASN A 199 2.36 -3.83 -7.11
N VAL A 200 3.55 -4.44 -7.15
CA VAL A 200 4.38 -4.45 -8.36
C VAL A 200 3.79 -5.39 -9.41
N LEU A 201 3.48 -6.64 -9.04
CA LEU A 201 3.00 -7.67 -9.95
C LEU A 201 1.71 -7.26 -10.67
N PHE A 202 0.74 -6.72 -9.93
CA PHE A 202 -0.54 -6.29 -10.48
C PHE A 202 -0.42 -4.98 -11.24
N SER A 203 0.53 -4.10 -10.90
CA SER A 203 0.81 -2.91 -11.72
C SER A 203 1.39 -3.25 -13.09
N LEU A 204 2.18 -4.33 -13.21
CA LEU A 204 2.65 -4.84 -14.51
C LEU A 204 1.48 -5.36 -15.35
N CYS A 205 0.55 -6.09 -14.73
CA CYS A 205 -0.69 -6.53 -15.37
C CYS A 205 -1.55 -5.33 -15.81
N ARG A 206 -1.73 -4.37 -14.91
CA ARG A 206 -2.51 -3.16 -15.17
C ARG A 206 -1.91 -2.32 -16.30
N PHE A 207 -0.58 -2.26 -16.38
CA PHE A 207 0.12 -1.63 -17.50
C PHE A 207 -0.23 -2.34 -18.81
N ALA A 208 -0.13 -3.67 -18.87
CA ALA A 208 -0.45 -4.43 -20.08
C ALA A 208 -1.92 -4.27 -20.54
N GLU A 209 -2.88 -4.26 -19.61
CA GLU A 209 -4.29 -3.99 -19.93
C GLU A 209 -4.50 -2.64 -20.63
N ILE A 210 -3.66 -1.66 -20.29
CA ILE A 210 -3.74 -0.28 -20.77
C ILE A 210 -2.91 -0.07 -22.04
N ALA A 211 -1.75 -0.73 -22.14
CA ALA A 211 -0.76 -0.56 -23.18
C ALA A 211 -0.88 -1.63 -24.29
N ASN A 212 -2.09 -2.17 -24.50
CA ASN A 212 -2.40 -3.17 -25.53
C ASN A 212 -1.49 -4.41 -25.47
N ASP A 213 -1.45 -5.08 -24.31
CA ASP A 213 -0.69 -6.32 -24.06
C ASP A 213 0.84 -6.17 -24.20
N THR A 214 1.35 -4.94 -24.13
CA THR A 214 2.80 -4.67 -24.01
C THR A 214 3.21 -4.46 -22.55
N TYR A 215 4.50 -4.63 -22.26
CA TYR A 215 5.04 -4.54 -20.90
C TYR A 215 6.04 -3.40 -20.78
N PRO A 216 6.20 -2.82 -19.57
CA PRO A 216 7.03 -1.64 -19.41
C PRO A 216 8.51 -1.97 -19.61
N ARG A 217 9.21 -1.17 -20.42
CA ARG A 217 10.67 -1.21 -20.62
C ARG A 217 11.43 -0.78 -19.35
N ARG A 218 10.85 0.11 -18.55
CA ARG A 218 11.38 0.60 -17.26
C ARG A 218 10.28 0.60 -16.21
N VAL A 219 10.61 0.16 -15.00
CA VAL A 219 9.71 0.21 -13.84
C VAL A 219 10.33 1.08 -12.76
N ALA A 220 9.68 2.19 -12.44
CA ALA A 220 10.03 3.03 -11.29
C ALA A 220 8.99 2.86 -10.18
N VAL A 221 9.43 2.63 -8.93
CA VAL A 221 8.53 2.48 -7.78
C VAL A 221 8.79 3.56 -6.75
N VAL A 222 7.78 4.39 -6.47
CA VAL A 222 7.76 5.40 -5.41
C VAL A 222 7.18 4.79 -4.14
N SER A 223 7.97 4.78 -3.07
CA SER A 223 7.59 4.24 -1.76
C SER A 223 8.62 4.68 -0.72
N PHE A 224 8.27 4.54 0.57
CA PHE A 224 9.18 4.77 1.68
C PHE A 224 10.58 4.17 1.48
N ASP A 225 11.60 4.99 1.66
CA ASP A 225 13.02 4.65 1.51
C ASP A 225 13.45 3.40 2.30
N PHE A 226 12.96 3.21 3.53
CA PHE A 226 13.29 2.03 4.36
C PHE A 226 12.85 0.70 3.72
N LYS A 227 11.88 0.72 2.80
CA LYS A 227 11.41 -0.48 2.07
C LYS A 227 12.24 -0.81 0.83
N ARG A 228 13.26 0.00 0.49
CA ARG A 228 14.09 -0.13 -0.73
C ARG A 228 14.57 -1.56 -0.94
N ARG A 229 15.15 -2.19 0.09
CA ARG A 229 15.71 -3.54 -0.02
C ARG A 229 14.65 -4.58 -0.39
N ARG A 230 13.45 -4.50 0.20
CA ARG A 230 12.37 -5.43 -0.14
C ARG A 230 11.91 -5.28 -1.58
N PHE A 231 11.72 -4.05 -2.06
CA PHE A 231 11.30 -3.82 -3.44
C PHE A 231 12.40 -4.15 -4.47
N ALA A 232 13.63 -3.65 -4.26
CA ALA A 232 14.70 -3.78 -5.24
C ALA A 232 15.40 -5.15 -5.19
N ASP A 233 15.69 -5.66 -3.99
CA ASP A 233 16.49 -6.88 -3.83
C ASP A 233 15.67 -8.15 -3.70
N VAL A 234 14.37 -8.05 -3.51
CA VAL A 234 13.48 -9.22 -3.40
C VAL A 234 12.44 -9.18 -4.52
N HIS A 235 11.54 -8.20 -4.51
CA HIS A 235 10.41 -8.19 -5.45
C HIS A 235 10.85 -8.06 -6.90
N ALA A 236 11.67 -7.06 -7.22
CA ALA A 236 12.15 -6.84 -8.58
C ALA A 236 13.02 -8.00 -9.09
N LYS A 237 13.80 -8.65 -8.20
CA LYS A 237 14.60 -9.84 -8.56
C LYS A 237 13.74 -11.08 -8.78
N ALA A 238 12.73 -11.32 -7.94
CA ALA A 238 11.77 -12.41 -8.11
C ALA A 238 11.00 -12.28 -9.44
N LEU A 239 10.68 -11.04 -9.82
CA LEU A 239 10.04 -10.70 -11.09
C LEU A 239 11.04 -10.55 -12.25
N ARG A 240 12.35 -10.70 -12.04
CA ARG A 240 13.40 -10.54 -13.06
C ARG A 240 13.25 -9.24 -13.88
N LEU A 241 12.91 -8.13 -13.22
CA LEU A 241 12.70 -6.84 -13.89
C LEU A 241 14.05 -6.25 -14.34
N PRO A 242 14.30 -6.06 -15.65
CA PRO A 242 15.62 -5.68 -16.14
C PRO A 242 16.00 -4.23 -15.80
N ASN A 243 15.06 -3.30 -15.91
CA ASN A 243 15.27 -1.87 -15.70
C ASN A 243 14.42 -1.35 -14.54
N PHE A 244 14.74 -1.80 -13.33
CA PHE A 244 14.03 -1.40 -12.12
C PHE A 244 14.71 -0.22 -11.40
N ARG A 245 13.94 0.82 -11.05
CA ARG A 245 14.40 1.96 -10.27
C ARG A 245 13.53 2.13 -9.02
N TYR A 246 14.14 2.02 -7.84
CA TYR A 246 13.47 2.40 -6.61
C TYR A 246 13.63 3.90 -6.33
N VAL A 247 12.52 4.59 -6.09
CA VAL A 247 12.45 6.01 -5.77
C VAL A 247 12.10 6.15 -4.28
N PRO A 248 13.12 6.39 -3.43
CA PRO A 248 12.95 6.43 -1.99
C PRO A 248 12.25 7.73 -1.58
N MET A 249 11.25 7.63 -0.70
CA MET A 249 10.60 8.76 -0.05
C MET A 249 10.93 8.74 1.45
N ASN A 250 11.43 9.85 1.98
CA ASN A 250 11.88 9.96 3.37
C ASN A 250 11.09 11.08 4.07
N PRO A 251 10.29 10.76 5.11
CA PRO A 251 9.52 11.75 5.87
C PRO A 251 10.34 12.93 6.39
N HIS A 252 11.60 12.70 6.78
CA HIS A 252 12.48 13.74 7.33
C HIS A 252 13.11 14.63 6.25
N GLU A 253 13.15 14.17 5.00
CA GLU A 253 13.53 15.04 3.86
C GLU A 253 12.35 15.91 3.43
N THR A 254 11.13 15.38 3.46
CA THR A 254 9.90 16.13 3.17
C THR A 254 9.59 17.15 4.26
N ASN A 255 9.77 16.77 5.53
CA ASN A 255 9.53 17.60 6.70
C ASN A 255 10.59 17.30 7.78
N PRO A 256 11.63 18.14 7.94
CA PRO A 256 12.68 17.94 8.95
C PRO A 256 12.18 17.85 10.39
N GLU A 257 11.00 18.40 10.69
CA GLU A 257 10.38 18.39 12.02
C GLU A 257 9.35 17.25 12.19
N SER A 258 9.35 16.28 11.28
CA SER A 258 8.41 15.16 11.28
C SER A 258 8.55 14.32 12.55
N ARG A 259 7.41 13.97 13.19
CA ARG A 259 7.37 13.01 14.31
C ARG A 259 7.47 11.55 13.87
N PHE A 260 7.90 11.30 12.64
CA PHE A 260 8.08 9.95 12.11
C PHE A 260 9.17 9.16 12.84
N ASP A 261 8.77 8.08 13.52
CA ASP A 261 9.71 7.14 14.15
C ASP A 261 10.34 6.23 13.10
N ARG A 262 11.56 6.62 12.70
CA ARG A 262 12.37 5.88 11.74
C ARG A 262 12.73 4.48 12.21
N ARG A 263 13.11 4.34 13.49
CA ARG A 263 13.60 3.06 14.03
C ARG A 263 12.47 2.04 14.07
N GLU A 264 11.30 2.43 14.57
CA GLU A 264 10.13 1.55 14.60
C GLU A 264 9.72 1.08 13.21
N ALA A 265 9.76 1.98 12.22
CA ALA A 265 9.46 1.65 10.82
C ALA A 265 10.46 0.66 10.22
N GLU A 266 11.76 0.86 10.46
CA GLU A 266 12.81 -0.06 10.03
C GLU A 266 12.71 -1.42 10.72
N ASP A 267 12.34 -1.46 11.99
CA ASP A 267 12.12 -2.69 12.75
C ASP A 267 10.96 -3.52 12.17
N GLY A 268 9.83 -2.86 11.88
CA GLY A 268 8.70 -3.48 11.20
C GLY A 268 9.04 -3.95 9.78
N GLU A 269 9.87 -3.19 9.07
CA GLU A 269 10.35 -3.58 7.75
C GLU A 269 11.29 -4.78 7.80
N ARG A 270 12.21 -4.88 8.77
CA ARG A 270 13.11 -6.04 8.90
C ARG A 270 12.33 -7.35 9.04
N ARG A 271 11.24 -7.36 9.83
CA ARG A 271 10.34 -8.53 9.96
C ARG A 271 9.70 -8.89 8.63
N THR A 272 9.15 -7.90 7.93
CA THR A 272 8.48 -8.13 6.64
C THR A 272 9.47 -8.55 5.54
N LEU A 273 10.67 -7.98 5.53
CA LEU A 273 11.74 -8.37 4.62
C LEU A 273 12.19 -9.82 4.87
N ARG A 274 12.36 -10.23 6.13
CA ARG A 274 12.71 -11.63 6.49
C ARG A 274 11.68 -12.62 5.91
N THR A 275 10.38 -12.29 5.97
CA THR A 275 9.36 -13.17 5.38
C THR A 275 9.48 -13.28 3.86
N PHE A 276 9.66 -12.16 3.15
CA PHE A 276 9.79 -12.19 1.68
C PHE A 276 11.12 -12.75 1.19
N LEU A 277 12.20 -12.69 1.98
CA LEU A 277 13.45 -13.36 1.63
C LEU A 277 13.32 -14.90 1.60
N ARG A 278 12.46 -15.45 2.45
CA ARG A 278 12.14 -16.89 2.50
C ARG A 278 11.04 -17.29 1.51
N ASP A 279 10.16 -16.35 1.18
CA ASP A 279 9.01 -16.55 0.30
C ASP A 279 8.86 -15.35 -0.67
N PRO A 280 9.67 -15.30 -1.75
CA PRO A 280 9.71 -14.14 -2.65
C PRO A 280 8.41 -13.87 -3.41
N PHE A 281 7.55 -14.87 -3.56
CA PHE A 281 6.26 -14.78 -4.26
C PHE A 281 5.06 -14.62 -3.30
N GLY A 282 5.28 -14.77 -1.99
CA GLY A 282 4.27 -14.58 -0.94
C GLY A 282 3.22 -15.70 -0.85
N CYS A 283 3.57 -16.92 -1.23
CA CYS A 283 2.68 -18.08 -1.24
C CYS A 283 2.72 -18.91 0.05
N GLY A 284 3.75 -18.75 0.87
CA GLY A 284 3.93 -19.41 2.15
C GLY A 284 2.84 -19.06 3.15
N ARG A 285 2.58 -19.96 4.11
CA ARG A 285 1.49 -19.90 5.10
C ARG A 285 1.30 -18.52 5.72
N VAL A 286 2.40 -17.87 6.14
CA VAL A 286 2.38 -16.56 6.80
C VAL A 286 1.89 -15.45 5.86
N LEU A 287 2.46 -15.33 4.66
CA LEU A 287 2.11 -14.28 3.71
C LEU A 287 0.74 -14.54 3.06
N ALA A 288 0.41 -15.80 2.79
CA ALA A 288 -0.91 -16.20 2.30
C ALA A 288 -2.02 -15.84 3.30
N ARG A 289 -1.86 -16.16 4.61
CA ARG A 289 -2.80 -15.76 5.67
C ARG A 289 -2.93 -14.24 5.75
N LYS A 290 -1.81 -13.52 5.64
CA LYS A 290 -1.80 -12.04 5.63
C LYS A 290 -2.52 -11.45 4.42
N ARG A 291 -2.42 -12.05 3.23
CA ARG A 291 -3.21 -11.66 2.05
C ARG A 291 -4.69 -11.93 2.27
N GLN A 292 -5.05 -13.08 2.84
CA GLN A 292 -6.43 -13.43 3.13
C GLN A 292 -7.08 -12.47 4.13
N SER A 293 -6.38 -12.08 5.19
CA SER A 293 -6.89 -11.10 6.17
C SER A 293 -7.01 -9.67 5.61
N ARG A 294 -6.35 -9.39 4.48
CA ARG A 294 -6.40 -8.14 3.73
C ARG A 294 -7.34 -8.18 2.53
N ASP A 295 -8.26 -9.16 2.49
CA ASP A 295 -9.36 -9.19 1.53
C ASP A 295 -10.73 -9.26 2.25
N PRO A 296 -11.04 -8.28 3.11
CA PRO A 296 -12.27 -8.29 3.91
C PRO A 296 -13.54 -8.22 3.04
N PHE A 297 -13.43 -7.69 1.81
CA PHE A 297 -14.54 -7.54 0.87
C PHE A 297 -14.61 -8.68 -0.17
N ARG A 298 -13.73 -9.69 -0.07
CA ARG A 298 -13.70 -10.88 -0.93
C ARG A 298 -13.67 -10.53 -2.42
N ARG A 299 -12.79 -9.60 -2.81
CA ARG A 299 -12.68 -9.12 -4.20
C ARG A 299 -11.93 -10.15 -5.04
N SER A 300 -12.49 -10.49 -6.20
CA SER A 300 -11.80 -11.32 -7.19
C SER A 300 -10.75 -10.50 -7.94
N VAL A 301 -9.49 -10.93 -7.91
CA VAL A 301 -8.40 -10.33 -8.70
C VAL A 301 -8.63 -10.61 -10.19
N PRO A 302 -8.69 -9.59 -11.07
CA PRO A 302 -9.13 -9.75 -12.45
C PRO A 302 -8.02 -10.20 -13.43
N TYR A 303 -6.75 -10.23 -13.00
CA TYR A 303 -5.61 -10.31 -13.92
C TYR A 303 -5.38 -11.68 -14.58
N GLY A 304 -5.93 -12.77 -14.04
CA GLY A 304 -5.80 -14.10 -14.65
C GLY A 304 -6.22 -14.13 -16.13
N PRO A 305 -7.49 -13.81 -16.47
CA PRO A 305 -7.95 -13.76 -17.85
C PRO A 305 -7.49 -12.49 -18.61
N ARG A 306 -7.11 -11.43 -17.90
CA ARG A 306 -6.75 -10.13 -18.51
C ARG A 306 -5.28 -9.99 -18.85
N CYS A 307 -4.42 -10.84 -18.29
CA CYS A 307 -2.97 -10.79 -18.50
C CYS A 307 -2.42 -12.19 -18.78
N PRO A 308 -2.81 -12.82 -19.91
CA PRO A 308 -2.48 -14.21 -20.21
C PRO A 308 -0.97 -14.47 -20.28
N ALA A 309 -0.18 -13.52 -20.77
CA ALA A 309 1.28 -13.65 -20.83
C ALA A 309 1.95 -13.68 -19.44
N MET A 310 1.28 -13.15 -18.41
CA MET A 310 1.71 -13.26 -17.01
C MET A 310 1.01 -14.39 -16.25
N ALA A 311 0.08 -15.14 -16.87
CA ALA A 311 -0.69 -16.16 -16.16
C ALA A 311 0.19 -17.17 -15.38
N PRO A 312 1.29 -17.72 -15.95
CA PRO A 312 2.16 -18.63 -15.20
C PRO A 312 2.79 -17.98 -13.96
N LEU A 313 3.13 -16.68 -14.04
CA LEU A 313 3.70 -15.91 -12.93
C LEU A 313 2.64 -15.57 -11.87
N LEU A 314 1.44 -15.19 -12.29
CA LEU A 314 0.31 -14.86 -11.41
C LEU A 314 -0.14 -16.05 -10.55
N THR A 315 -0.02 -17.27 -11.09
CA THR A 315 -0.33 -18.51 -10.38
C THR A 315 0.90 -19.18 -9.78
N HIS A 316 2.08 -18.57 -9.89
CA HIS A 316 3.30 -19.21 -9.44
C HIS A 316 3.37 -19.27 -7.92
N CYS A 317 3.37 -20.48 -7.41
CA CYS A 317 3.73 -20.81 -6.04
C CYS A 317 4.64 -22.03 -6.09
N GLY A 318 5.91 -21.88 -5.70
CA GLY A 318 6.89 -22.96 -5.72
C GLY A 318 7.82 -22.91 -4.51
N PRO A 319 8.36 -24.05 -4.07
CA PRO A 319 9.34 -24.11 -2.99
C PRO A 319 10.69 -23.50 -3.39
N THR A 320 10.91 -23.32 -4.70
CA THR A 320 12.10 -22.70 -5.25
C THR A 320 11.96 -21.18 -5.28
N ALA A 321 12.97 -20.46 -4.79
CA ALA A 321 13.04 -19.00 -4.85
C ALA A 321 13.13 -18.42 -6.29
N SER A 322 13.07 -19.27 -7.33
CA SER A 322 13.25 -18.88 -8.73
C SER A 322 12.02 -19.22 -9.58
N PHE A 323 11.69 -18.28 -10.47
CA PHE A 323 10.69 -18.46 -11.52
C PHE A 323 11.39 -18.73 -12.87
N ASN A 324 11.26 -19.96 -13.37
CA ASN A 324 12.06 -20.45 -14.51
C ASN A 324 11.33 -20.38 -15.86
N HIS A 325 10.10 -19.88 -15.92
CA HIS A 325 9.38 -19.69 -17.19
C HIS A 325 9.74 -18.35 -17.82
N THR A 326 9.70 -18.29 -19.15
CA THR A 326 9.87 -17.04 -19.90
C THR A 326 8.86 -15.99 -19.44
N LEU A 327 9.36 -14.78 -19.18
CA LEU A 327 8.55 -13.62 -18.83
C LEU A 327 8.37 -12.72 -20.06
N PRO A 328 7.27 -11.94 -20.11
CA PRO A 328 7.01 -11.07 -21.26
C PRO A 328 8.11 -10.04 -21.55
N TRP A 329 8.88 -9.64 -20.51
CA TRP A 329 10.00 -8.70 -20.61
C TRP A 329 11.37 -9.38 -20.75
N ASP A 330 11.44 -10.69 -20.93
CA ASP A 330 12.73 -11.38 -21.18
C ASP A 330 13.30 -11.07 -22.58
N ASN A 331 12.44 -10.69 -23.54
CA ASN A 331 12.83 -10.41 -24.93
C ASN A 331 12.81 -8.91 -25.28
N THR A 332 12.58 -8.04 -24.32
CA THR A 332 12.63 -6.58 -24.50
C THR A 332 14.05 -6.09 -24.28
N SER A 333 14.93 -6.36 -25.25
CA SER A 333 16.28 -5.78 -25.33
C SER A 333 16.24 -4.39 -25.97
#